data_AF-A0A717P0M1-F1
#
_entry.id   AF-A0A717P0M1-F1
#
_cell.length_a   1.000
_cell.length_b   1.000
_cell.length_c   1.000
_cell.angle_alpha   90.00
_cell.angle_beta   90.00
_cell.angle_gamma   90.00
#
_symmetry.space_group_name_H-M   'P 1'
#
loop_
_entity.id
_entity.type
_entity.pdbx_description
1 polymer ?
#
loop_
_entity_poly.entity_id
_entity_poly.type
_entity_poly.pdbx_seq_one_letter_code
_entity_poly.pdbx_strand_id
1 'polypeptide(L)'
;MAQLYFYYSAMNAGKSTALLQSSYNYQERGMRTVVYTAEIDDRFGAGKVSSRIGLSSPAKLFNQNTSLFEEIRAESARQTIHCVLVDESQFLTRQQVYQLSEVVDKL
;
A
#
# COMPACT_ATOMS: atom_id res chain seq x y z
N MET A 1 11.92 2.33 15.01
CA MET A 1 12.35 2.77 13.67
C MET A 1 11.40 2.14 12.67
N ALA A 2 10.90 2.90 11.69
CA ALA A 2 10.09 2.34 10.62
C ALA A 2 10.93 1.36 9.77
N GLN A 3 10.30 0.46 9.03
CA GLN A 3 10.97 -0.55 8.21
C GLN A 3 10.20 -0.77 6.91
N LEU A 4 10.93 -0.99 5.81
CA LEU A 4 10.36 -1.33 4.51
C LEU A 4 10.47 -2.84 4.27
N TYR A 5 9.33 -3.49 4.04
CA TYR A 5 9.24 -4.92 3.78
C TYR A 5 8.74 -5.17 2.37
N PHE A 6 9.37 -6.10 1.66
CA PHE A 6 8.92 -6.55 0.35
C PHE A 6 8.52 -8.03 0.40
N TYR A 7 7.24 -8.30 0.13
CA TYR A 7 6.70 -9.65 0.07
C TYR A 7 6.39 -10.00 -1.38
N TYR A 8 6.98 -11.09 -1.87
CA TYR A 8 6.76 -11.58 -3.23
C TYR A 8 6.43 -13.07 -3.23
N SER A 9 5.61 -13.48 -4.19
CA SER A 9 5.23 -14.87 -4.43
C SER A 9 4.50 -14.97 -5.77
N ALA A 10 4.25 -16.19 -6.23
CA ALA A 10 3.48 -16.44 -7.45
C ALA A 10 2.05 -15.85 -7.37
N MET A 11 1.39 -15.71 -8.52
CA MET A 11 -0.06 -15.43 -8.56
C MET A 11 -0.82 -16.55 -7.81
N ASN A 12 -2.00 -16.24 -7.27
CA ASN A 12 -2.80 -17.15 -6.41
C ASN A 12 -2.20 -17.52 -5.05
N ALA A 13 -0.99 -17.08 -4.69
CA ALA A 13 -0.38 -17.39 -3.40
C ALA A 13 -0.86 -16.51 -2.21
N GLY A 14 -1.97 -15.78 -2.36
CA GLY A 14 -2.60 -15.05 -1.24
C GLY A 14 -1.97 -13.71 -0.85
N LYS A 15 -1.18 -13.05 -1.71
CA LYS A 15 -0.54 -11.75 -1.40
C LYS A 15 -1.52 -10.67 -0.93
N SER A 16 -2.55 -10.38 -1.74
CA SER A 16 -3.56 -9.38 -1.38
C SER A 16 -4.36 -9.78 -0.13
N THR A 17 -4.55 -11.09 0.11
CA THR A 17 -5.14 -11.57 1.38
C THR A 17 -4.27 -11.19 2.58
N ALA A 18 -2.97 -11.49 2.53
CA ALA A 18 -2.03 -11.19 3.61
C ALA A 18 -1.91 -9.67 3.85
N LEU A 19 -1.86 -8.88 2.77
CA LEU A 19 -1.84 -7.42 2.85
C LEU A 19 -3.09 -6.86 3.54
N LEU A 20 -4.28 -7.32 3.13
CA LEU A 20 -5.56 -6.88 3.71
C LEU A 20 -5.71 -7.33 5.16
N GLN A 21 -5.29 -8.55 5.49
CA GLN A 21 -5.26 -9.04 6.87
C GLN A 21 -4.33 -8.20 7.75
N SER A 22 -3.16 -7.82 7.24
CA SER A 22 -2.27 -6.89 7.95
C SER A 22 -2.95 -5.54 8.18
N SER A 23 -3.59 -4.96 7.17
CA SER A 23 -4.34 -3.70 7.31
C SER A 23 -5.39 -3.78 8.42
N TYR A 24 -6.19 -4.85 8.40
CA TYR A 24 -7.23 -5.11 9.40
C TYR A 24 -6.65 -5.21 10.81
N ASN A 25 -5.55 -5.95 11.01
CA ASN A 25 -4.90 -6.11 12.31
C ASN A 25 -4.41 -4.77 12.91
N TYR A 26 -3.98 -3.82 12.08
CA TYR A 26 -3.65 -2.48 12.55
C TYR A 26 -4.91 -1.72 12.97
N GLN A 27 -5.96 -1.77 12.15
CA GLN A 27 -7.22 -1.06 12.41
C GLN A 27 -7.92 -1.55 13.68
N GLU A 28 -7.91 -2.86 13.95
CA GLU A 28 -8.43 -3.46 15.19
C GLU A 28 -7.74 -2.91 16.45
N ARG A 29 -6.51 -2.41 16.32
CA ARG A 29 -5.75 -1.78 17.41
C ARG A 29 -5.91 -0.26 17.45
N GLY A 30 -6.85 0.30 16.70
CA GLY A 30 -7.04 1.75 16.55
C GLY A 30 -5.96 2.44 15.73
N MET A 31 -5.13 1.68 15.01
CA MET A 31 -4.04 2.22 14.19
C MET A 31 -4.48 2.44 12.75
N ARG A 32 -4.22 3.64 12.23
CA ARG A 32 -4.55 4.01 10.85
C ARG A 32 -3.57 3.43 9.84
N THR A 33 -4.10 2.85 8.78
CA THR A 33 -3.35 2.38 7.60
C THR A 33 -3.71 3.17 6.35
N VAL A 34 -2.79 3.22 5.38
CA VAL A 34 -3.04 3.72 4.02
C VAL A 34 -2.67 2.62 3.03
N VAL A 35 -3.61 2.25 2.17
CA VAL A 35 -3.41 1.21 1.15
C VAL A 35 -3.27 1.87 -0.22
N TYR A 36 -2.31 1.43 -1.01
CA TYR A 36 -2.09 1.82 -2.40
C TYR A 36 -2.22 0.59 -3.32
N THR A 37 -2.70 0.81 -4.54
CA THR A 37 -2.64 -0.15 -5.65
C THR A 37 -2.35 0.57 -6.97
N ALA A 38 -1.95 -0.16 -8.00
CA ALA A 38 -1.64 0.42 -9.29
C ALA A 38 -2.92 0.88 -10.01
N GLU A 39 -2.88 2.04 -10.66
CA GLU A 39 -4.01 2.56 -11.47
C GLU A 39 -4.40 1.61 -12.62
N ILE A 40 -3.42 0.90 -13.18
CA ILE A 40 -3.62 -0.09 -14.24
C ILE A 40 -4.30 -1.38 -13.74
N ASP A 41 -4.40 -1.59 -12.43
CA ASP A 41 -5.10 -2.75 -11.88
C ASP A 41 -6.61 -2.50 -11.77
N ASP A 42 -7.34 -2.88 -12.81
CA ASP A 42 -8.80 -2.76 -12.90
C ASP A 42 -9.55 -4.07 -12.60
N ARG A 43 -8.84 -5.16 -12.24
CA ARG A 43 -9.37 -6.54 -12.16
C ARG A 43 -10.59 -6.69 -11.27
N PHE A 44 -10.74 -5.83 -10.26
CA PHE A 44 -11.88 -5.83 -9.35
C PHE A 44 -12.63 -4.49 -9.30
N GLY A 45 -12.25 -3.50 -10.12
CA GLY A 45 -12.75 -2.12 -10.09
C GLY A 45 -11.72 -1.16 -9.49
N ALA A 46 -11.66 0.06 -10.02
CA ALA A 46 -10.66 1.06 -9.66
C ALA A 46 -10.76 1.49 -8.18
N GLY A 47 -9.61 1.77 -7.57
CA GLY A 47 -9.51 2.39 -6.24
C GLY A 47 -9.74 1.44 -5.06
N LYS A 48 -9.53 0.14 -5.24
CA LYS A 48 -9.60 -0.84 -4.13
C LYS A 48 -8.65 -2.01 -4.35
N VAL A 49 -8.18 -2.59 -3.26
CA VAL A 49 -7.51 -3.89 -3.25
C VAL A 49 -8.54 -4.95 -2.91
N SER A 50 -8.54 -6.07 -3.63
CA SER A 50 -9.44 -7.20 -3.38
C SER A 50 -8.68 -8.52 -3.43
N SER A 51 -8.99 -9.41 -2.49
CA SER A 51 -8.46 -10.77 -2.45
C SER A 51 -9.43 -11.76 -3.11
N ARG A 52 -8.91 -12.93 -3.51
CA ARG A 52 -9.72 -14.00 -4.10
C ARG A 52 -10.68 -14.67 -3.11
N ILE A 53 -10.51 -14.43 -1.81
CA ILE A 53 -11.39 -14.98 -0.75
C ILE A 53 -12.42 -13.96 -0.26
N GLY A 54 -12.60 -12.85 -0.98
CA GLY A 54 -13.68 -11.89 -0.72
C GLY A 54 -13.33 -10.72 0.22
N LEU A 55 -12.10 -10.64 0.74
CA LEU A 55 -11.66 -9.44 1.47
C LEU A 55 -11.43 -8.27 0.50
N SER A 56 -11.76 -7.05 0.92
CA SER A 56 -11.46 -5.83 0.16
C SER A 56 -11.23 -4.62 1.07
N SER A 57 -10.49 -3.63 0.57
CA SER A 57 -10.31 -2.34 1.24
C SER A 57 -10.14 -1.22 0.21
N PRO A 58 -10.63 0.01 0.47
CA PRO A 58 -10.34 1.16 -0.36
C PRO A 58 -8.82 1.37 -0.48
N ALA A 59 -8.38 1.73 -1.68
CA ALA A 59 -6.98 1.96 -1.95
C ALA A 59 -6.80 3.24 -2.78
N LYS A 60 -5.74 3.98 -2.46
CA LYS A 60 -5.25 5.04 -3.31
C LYS A 60 -4.60 4.44 -4.55
N LEU A 61 -4.73 5.13 -5.68
CA LEU A 61 -4.12 4.70 -6.93
C LEU A 61 -2.74 5.35 -7.08
N PHE A 62 -1.76 4.58 -7.52
CA PHE A 62 -0.51 5.12 -8.02
C PHE A 62 -0.36 4.82 -9.52
N ASN A 63 0.24 5.75 -10.25
CA ASN A 63 0.69 5.56 -11.62
C ASN A 63 2.15 5.99 -11.74
N GLN A 64 2.69 5.98 -12.97
CA GLN A 64 4.11 6.27 -13.23
C GLN A 64 4.55 7.68 -12.78
N ASN A 65 3.61 8.62 -12.63
CA ASN A 65 3.87 10.02 -12.26
C ASN A 65 3.55 10.33 -10.79
N THR A 66 2.97 9.38 -10.05
CA THR A 66 2.64 9.55 -8.64
C THR A 66 3.91 9.72 -7.80
N SER A 67 3.97 10.81 -7.03
CA SER A 67 5.02 11.03 -6.03
C SER A 67 4.58 10.44 -4.69
N LEU A 68 4.93 9.17 -4.44
CA LEU A 68 4.48 8.45 -3.24
C LEU A 68 4.94 9.13 -1.95
N PHE A 69 6.17 9.64 -1.93
CA PHE A 69 6.71 10.33 -0.76
C PHE A 69 5.87 11.57 -0.40
N GLU A 70 5.54 12.40 -1.39
CA GLU A 70 4.79 13.64 -1.18
C GLU A 70 3.36 13.34 -0.72
N GLU A 71 2.70 12.35 -1.31
CA GLU A 71 1.35 11.93 -0.91
C GLU A 71 1.33 11.35 0.50
N ILE A 72 2.27 10.46 0.84
CA ILE A 72 2.36 9.85 2.17
C ILE A 72 2.71 10.91 3.22
N ARG A 73 3.61 11.86 2.91
CA ARG A 73 3.92 12.98 3.79
C ARG A 73 2.70 13.84 4.06
N ALA A 74 1.94 14.19 3.02
CA ALA A 74 0.72 14.98 3.16
C ALA A 74 -0.35 14.25 3.99
N GLU A 75 -0.51 12.95 3.79
CA GLU A 75 -1.42 12.12 4.60
C GLU A 75 -0.99 12.01 6.06
N SER A 76 0.31 11.81 6.31
CA SER A 76 0.87 11.71 7.66
C SER A 76 0.72 13.03 8.42
N ALA A 77 0.90 14.17 7.74
CA ALA A 77 0.72 15.50 8.32
C ALA A 77 -0.74 15.79 8.72
N ARG A 78 -1.73 15.18 8.04
CA ARG A 78 -3.15 15.29 8.42
C ARG A 78 -3.50 14.40 9.61
N GLN A 79 -3.01 13.18 9.60
CA GLN A 79 -3.26 12.19 10.64
C GLN A 79 -2.17 11.12 10.62
N THR A 80 -1.65 10.79 11.81
CA THR A 80 -0.63 9.76 12.00
C THR A 80 -0.96 8.47 11.24
N ILE A 81 -0.04 8.07 10.35
CA ILE A 81 -0.08 6.79 9.65
C ILE A 81 0.79 5.80 10.43
N HIS A 82 0.24 4.62 10.71
CA HIS A 82 0.97 3.56 11.41
C HIS A 82 1.49 2.49 10.45
N CYS A 83 0.89 2.37 9.27
CA CYS A 83 1.34 1.45 8.22
C CYS A 83 0.92 1.95 6.84
N VAL A 84 1.85 1.92 5.89
CA VAL A 84 1.57 2.07 4.46
C VAL A 84 1.69 0.70 3.81
N LEU A 85 0.67 0.31 3.05
CA LEU A 85 0.59 -0.97 2.35
C LEU A 85 0.49 -0.69 0.86
N VAL A 86 1.29 -1.37 0.04
CA VAL A 86 1.31 -1.18 -1.42
C VAL A 86 1.10 -2.54 -2.09
N ASP A 87 -0.04 -2.73 -2.73
CA ASP A 87 -0.31 -3.91 -3.57
C ASP A 87 0.19 -3.67 -5.00
N GLU A 88 0.35 -4.76 -5.76
CA GLU A 88 0.78 -4.74 -7.16
C GLU A 88 2.08 -3.92 -7.39
N SER A 89 2.99 -4.01 -6.41
CA SER A 89 4.24 -3.24 -6.35
C SER A 89 5.19 -3.49 -7.52
N GLN A 90 4.99 -4.55 -8.32
CA GLN A 90 5.75 -4.76 -9.55
C GLN A 90 5.52 -3.68 -10.62
N PHE A 91 4.47 -2.85 -10.49
CA PHE A 91 4.21 -1.70 -11.36
C PHE A 91 4.88 -0.40 -10.89
N LEU A 92 5.52 -0.41 -9.72
CA LEU A 92 6.26 0.75 -9.22
C LEU A 92 7.48 1.04 -10.10
N THR A 93 7.77 2.32 -10.29
CA THR A 93 9.07 2.73 -10.82
C THR A 93 10.18 2.52 -9.79
N ARG A 94 11.43 2.44 -10.26
CA ARG A 94 12.61 2.50 -9.38
C ARG A 94 12.60 3.73 -8.47
N GLN A 95 12.16 4.88 -9.00
CA GLN A 95 12.06 6.12 -8.24
C GLN A 95 11.03 6.01 -7.12
N GLN A 96 9.88 5.38 -7.37
CA GLN A 96 8.84 5.16 -6.36
C GLN A 96 9.30 4.19 -5.27
N VAL A 97 10.05 3.14 -5.61
CA VAL A 97 10.67 2.26 -4.61
C VAL A 97 11.64 3.04 -3.71
N TYR A 98 12.46 3.92 -4.30
CA TYR A 98 13.33 4.82 -3.54
C TYR A 98 12.54 5.80 -2.65
N GLN A 99 11.44 6.35 -3.15
CA GLN A 99 10.56 7.19 -2.35
C GLN A 99 9.96 6.45 -1.14
N LEU A 100 9.67 5.15 -1.24
CA LEU A 100 9.20 4.34 -0.12
C LEU A 100 10.29 4.13 0.94
N SER A 101 11.57 4.04 0.58
CA SER A 101 12.66 4.04 1.58
C SER A 101 12.79 5.40 2.25
N GLU A 102 12.65 6.49 1.49
CA GLU A 102 12.68 7.86 2.04
C GLU A 102 11.53 8.11 3.03
N VAL A 103 10.35 7.50 2.82
CA VAL A 103 9.26 7.54 3.81
C VAL A 103 9.71 6.94 5.14
N VAL A 104 10.41 5.80 5.12
CA VAL A 104 10.91 5.13 6.32
C VAL A 104 11.99 5.95 7.03
N ASP A 105 12.86 6.59 6.26
CA ASP A 105 14.02 7.32 6.81
C ASP A 105 13.66 8.72 7.32
N LYS A 106 12.62 9.36 6.76
CA LYS A 106 12.34 10.79 6.97
C LYS A 106 11.01 11.12 7.64
N LEU A 107 10.05 10.19 7.73
CA LEU A 107 8.72 10.41 8.32
C LEU A 107 8.54 9.56 9.58
#